data_AF-A0A842MAN8-F1
#
_entry.id   AF-A0A842MAN8-F1
#
_cell.length_a   1.000
_cell.length_b   1.000
_cell.length_c   1.000
_cell.angle_alpha   90.00
_cell.angle_beta   90.00
_cell.angle_gamma   90.00
#
_symmetry.space_group_name_H-M   'P 1'
#
loop_
_entity.id
_entity.type
_entity.pdbx_description
1 polymer ?
#
loop_
_entity_poly.entity_id
_entity_poly.type
_entity_poly.pdbx_seq_one_letter_code
_entity_poly.pdbx_strand_id
1 'polypeptide(L)'
;MEIGTKEIEGLIKYAKAQCELKCPQERDAETCMRLIELCIEMNLEPPSCFEETEGFSRKFFSAKIREIEKRRCKPIEDLLSEIRSKGPKTLEDEIDRIDGEFALESIRAMDARTSKKRA
;
A
#
# COMPACT_ATOMS: atom_id res chain seq x y z
N MET A 1 -25.21 -1.28 -20.16
CA MET A 1 -25.11 -0.01 -19.40
C MET A 1 -23.75 0.56 -19.69
N GLU A 2 -23.69 1.75 -20.26
CA GLU A 2 -22.44 2.50 -20.40
C GLU A 2 -22.34 3.46 -19.21
N ILE A 3 -21.23 3.40 -18.48
CA ILE A 3 -20.94 4.32 -17.38
C ILE A 3 -20.14 5.47 -17.99
N GLY A 4 -20.63 6.71 -17.84
CA GLY A 4 -19.95 7.89 -18.35
C GLY A 4 -18.74 8.28 -17.50
N THR A 5 -17.88 9.12 -18.07
CA THR A 5 -16.66 9.63 -17.41
C THR A 5 -16.95 10.37 -16.11
N LYS A 6 -18.07 11.12 -16.04
CA LYS A 6 -18.47 11.87 -14.83
C LYS A 6 -18.89 10.95 -13.70
N GLU A 7 -19.56 9.85 -14.02
CA GLU A 7 -19.95 8.83 -13.05
C GLU A 7 -18.70 8.13 -12.47
N ILE A 8 -17.72 7.81 -13.32
CA ILE A 8 -16.42 7.25 -12.87
C ILE A 8 -15.69 8.24 -11.97
N GLU A 9 -15.63 9.53 -12.35
CA GLU A 9 -15.03 10.58 -11.54
C GLU A 9 -15.69 10.67 -10.15
N GLY A 10 -17.03 10.60 -10.11
CA GLY A 10 -17.80 10.58 -8.87
C GLY A 10 -17.44 9.37 -7.98
N LEU A 11 -17.27 8.19 -8.57
CA LEU A 11 -16.86 6.98 -7.85
C LEU A 11 -15.43 7.10 -7.31
N ILE A 12 -14.50 7.65 -8.08
CA ILE A 12 -13.11 7.86 -7.63
C ILE A 12 -13.06 8.84 -6.46
N LYS A 13 -13.80 9.95 -6.54
CA LYS A 13 -13.91 10.92 -5.44
C LYS A 13 -14.50 10.28 -4.18
N TYR A 14 -15.54 9.47 -4.33
CA TYR A 14 -16.11 8.72 -3.21
C TYR A 14 -15.10 7.75 -2.59
N ALA A 15 -14.39 6.98 -3.41
CA ALA A 15 -13.36 6.04 -2.95
C ALA A 15 -12.20 6.76 -2.24
N LYS A 16 -11.75 7.91 -2.74
CA LYS A 16 -10.72 8.74 -2.11
C LYS A 16 -11.15 9.22 -0.72
N ALA A 17 -12.37 9.75 -0.59
CA ALA A 17 -12.91 10.17 0.71
C ALA A 17 -12.98 9.02 1.72
N GLN A 18 -13.36 7.81 1.27
CA GLN A 18 -13.37 6.62 2.14
C GLN A 18 -11.95 6.16 2.51
N CYS A 19 -10.99 6.28 1.59
CA CYS A 19 -9.58 5.96 1.85
C CYS A 19 -9.03 6.78 3.02
N GLU A 20 -9.31 8.08 3.03
CA GLU A 20 -8.85 9.01 4.07
C GLU A 20 -9.42 8.69 5.46
N LEU A 21 -10.60 8.07 5.53
CA LEU A 21 -11.28 7.72 6.78
C LEU A 21 -10.92 6.34 7.33
N LYS A 22 -10.34 5.44 6.52
CA LYS A 22 -9.94 4.10 6.95
C LYS A 22 -8.61 4.13 7.70
N CYS A 23 -8.49 3.34 8.77
CA CYS A 23 -7.21 3.06 9.39
C CYS A 23 -6.24 2.45 8.34
N PRO A 24 -4.97 2.89 8.25
CA PRO A 24 -4.00 2.34 7.30
C PRO A 24 -3.89 0.81 7.33
N GLN A 25 -4.07 0.21 8.51
CA GLN A 25 -4.04 -1.25 8.71
C GLN A 25 -5.15 -2.00 7.98
N GLU A 26 -6.28 -1.35 7.72
CA GLU A 26 -7.44 -1.94 7.04
C GLU A 26 -7.42 -1.70 5.52
N ARG A 27 -6.37 -1.04 5.02
CA ARG A 27 -6.23 -0.69 3.61
C ARG A 27 -5.51 -1.81 2.89
N ASP A 28 -6.09 -2.23 1.76
CA ASP A 28 -5.46 -3.17 0.84
C ASP A 28 -4.51 -2.42 -0.11
N ALA A 29 -3.23 -2.83 -0.14
CA ALA A 29 -2.20 -2.16 -0.93
C ALA A 29 -2.50 -2.17 -2.44
N GLU A 30 -3.10 -3.24 -2.96
CA GLU A 30 -3.48 -3.33 -4.38
C GLU A 30 -4.57 -2.30 -4.73
N THR A 31 -5.57 -2.16 -3.88
CA THR A 31 -6.66 -1.18 -4.01
C THR A 31 -6.13 0.25 -3.93
N CYS A 32 -5.20 0.54 -3.01
CA CYS A 32 -4.54 1.84 -2.92
C CYS A 32 -3.86 2.21 -4.25
N MET A 33 -3.10 1.29 -4.84
CA MET A 33 -2.45 1.55 -6.13
C MET A 33 -3.42 1.68 -7.29
N ARG A 34 -4.52 0.91 -7.31
CA ARG A 34 -5.58 1.06 -8.31
C ARG A 34 -6.19 2.45 -8.25
N LEU A 35 -6.50 2.93 -7.05
CA LEU A 35 -7.07 4.25 -6.85
C LEU A 35 -6.13 5.35 -7.35
N ILE A 36 -4.84 5.25 -7.04
CA ILE A 36 -3.82 6.20 -7.48
C ILE A 36 -3.70 6.22 -9.01
N GLU A 37 -3.62 5.06 -9.64
CA GLU A 37 -3.57 4.98 -11.11
C GLU A 37 -4.82 5.58 -11.76
N LEU A 38 -6.00 5.30 -11.21
CA LEU A 38 -7.26 5.89 -11.69
C LEU A 38 -7.26 7.42 -11.54
N CYS A 39 -6.72 7.95 -10.44
CA CYS A 39 -6.57 9.39 -10.27
C CYS A 39 -5.65 9.97 -11.35
N ILE A 40 -4.49 9.36 -11.61
CA ILE A 40 -3.54 9.83 -12.63
C ILE A 40 -4.18 9.79 -14.03
N GLU A 41 -4.81 8.68 -14.40
CA GLU A 41 -5.43 8.51 -15.72
C GLU A 41 -6.56 9.52 -15.97
N MET A 42 -7.32 9.85 -14.92
CA MET A 42 -8.43 10.78 -14.98
C MET A 42 -8.02 12.24 -14.73
N ASN A 43 -6.72 12.52 -14.59
CA ASN A 43 -6.18 13.84 -14.24
C ASN A 43 -6.81 14.43 -12.96
N LEU A 44 -7.01 13.57 -11.96
CA LEU A 44 -7.48 13.91 -10.63
C LEU A 44 -6.31 13.91 -9.65
N GLU A 45 -6.44 14.72 -8.59
CA GLU A 45 -5.45 14.77 -7.53
C GLU A 45 -5.42 13.44 -6.75
N PRO A 46 -4.24 12.78 -6.64
CA PRO A 46 -4.12 11.55 -5.88
C PRO A 46 -4.33 11.78 -4.37
N PRO A 47 -4.50 10.72 -3.56
CA PRO A 47 -4.52 10.83 -2.10
C PRO A 47 -3.19 11.33 -1.53
N SER A 48 -3.19 11.95 -0.35
CA SER A 48 -1.98 12.52 0.28
C SER A 48 -0.85 11.51 0.45
N CYS A 49 -1.19 10.25 0.71
CA CYS A 49 -0.22 9.16 0.85
C CYS A 49 0.61 8.92 -0.43
N PHE A 50 0.16 9.41 -1.59
CA PHE A 50 0.94 9.35 -2.82
C PHE A 50 2.26 10.13 -2.68
N GLU A 51 2.23 11.35 -2.13
CA GLU A 51 3.44 12.14 -1.93
C GLU A 51 4.31 11.56 -0.81
N GLU A 52 3.69 11.13 0.29
CA GLU A 52 4.38 10.53 1.45
C GLU A 52 5.16 9.25 1.10
N THR A 53 4.68 8.51 0.09
CA THR A 53 5.29 7.25 -0.38
C THR A 53 6.18 7.43 -1.61
N GLU A 54 6.55 8.67 -1.93
CA GLU A 54 7.33 9.04 -3.12
C GLU A 54 6.70 8.48 -4.42
N GLY A 55 5.39 8.63 -4.54
CA GLY A 55 4.61 8.17 -5.67
C GLY A 55 4.28 6.68 -5.65
N PHE A 56 4.09 6.08 -4.46
CA PHE A 56 3.94 4.62 -4.31
C PHE A 56 5.08 3.87 -5.01
N SER A 57 6.33 4.27 -4.75
CA SER A 57 7.48 3.69 -5.46
C SER A 57 7.97 2.39 -4.82
N ARG A 58 8.42 1.44 -5.65
CA ARG A 58 9.12 0.24 -5.18
C ARG A 58 10.32 0.59 -4.29
N LYS A 59 11.03 1.68 -4.61
CA LYS A 59 12.19 2.16 -3.85
C LYS A 59 11.80 2.50 -2.42
N PHE A 60 10.71 3.25 -2.22
CA PHE A 60 10.21 3.63 -0.90
C PHE A 60 9.88 2.39 -0.05
N PHE A 61 9.05 1.47 -0.55
CA PHE A 61 8.68 0.27 0.20
C PHE A 61 9.87 -0.65 0.49
N SER A 62 10.81 -0.76 -0.46
CA SER A 62 12.04 -1.53 -0.23
C SER A 62 12.92 -0.89 0.85
N ALA A 63 12.99 0.44 0.90
CA ALA A 63 13.72 1.16 1.94
C ALA A 63 13.07 0.97 3.32
N LYS A 64 11.74 1.04 3.38
CA LYS A 64 10.95 0.79 4.60
C LYS A 64 11.20 -0.62 5.16
N ILE A 65 11.18 -1.64 4.29
CA ILE A 65 11.54 -3.03 4.69
C ILE A 65 12.94 -3.07 5.28
N ARG A 66 13.95 -2.51 4.59
CA ARG A 66 15.34 -2.50 5.07
C ARG A 66 15.53 -1.79 6.40
N GLU A 67 14.76 -0.74 6.64
CA GLU A 67 14.76 -0.02 7.93
C GLU A 67 14.28 -0.95 9.06
N ILE A 68 13.17 -1.65 8.86
CA ILE A 68 12.62 -2.61 9.83
C ILE A 68 13.60 -3.76 10.06
N GLU A 69 14.15 -4.34 8.99
CA GLU A 69 15.12 -5.45 9.09
C GLU A 69 16.37 -5.04 9.85
N LYS A 70 16.87 -3.81 9.62
CA LYS A 70 18.01 -3.25 10.35
C LYS A 70 17.69 -3.03 11.82
N ARG A 71 16.50 -2.51 12.14
CA ARG A 71 16.03 -2.30 13.51
C ARG A 71 15.87 -3.61 14.28
N ARG A 72 15.43 -4.67 13.60
CA ARG A 72 15.13 -5.98 14.20
C ARG A 72 16.23 -7.02 14.06
N CYS A 73 17.30 -6.69 13.32
CA CYS A 73 18.43 -7.56 13.00
C CYS A 73 17.98 -8.92 12.42
N LYS A 74 16.92 -8.94 11.61
CA LYS A 74 16.36 -10.15 11.00
C LYS A 74 15.59 -9.83 9.71
N PRO A 75 15.42 -10.79 8.80
CA PRO A 75 14.59 -10.63 7.61
C PRO A 75 13.14 -10.29 7.96
N ILE A 76 12.48 -9.50 7.10
CA ILE A 76 11.11 -9.05 7.35
C ILE A 76 10.13 -10.22 7.37
N GLU A 77 10.33 -11.24 6.54
CA GLU A 77 9.48 -12.44 6.50
C GLU A 77 9.56 -13.22 7.81
N ASP A 78 10.75 -13.36 8.37
CA ASP A 78 10.98 -14.04 9.65
C ASP A 78 10.36 -13.26 10.81
N LEU A 79 10.52 -11.93 10.82
CA LEU A 79 9.88 -11.05 11.81
C LEU A 79 8.35 -11.21 11.78
N LEU A 80 7.75 -11.11 10.60
CA LEU A 80 6.30 -11.20 10.46
C LEU A 80 5.77 -12.60 10.82
N SER A 81 6.50 -13.65 10.47
CA SER A 81 6.16 -15.02 10.87
C SER A 81 6.21 -15.19 12.39
N GLU A 82 7.23 -14.64 13.04
CA GLU A 82 7.36 -14.65 14.49
C GLU A 82 6.20 -13.92 15.16
N ILE A 83 5.89 -12.69 14.72
CA ILE A 83 4.79 -11.89 15.29
C ILE A 83 3.45 -12.59 15.09
N ARG A 84 3.19 -13.19 13.91
CA ARG A 84 1.95 -13.98 13.68
C ARG A 84 1.83 -15.18 14.61
N SER A 85 2.94 -15.86 14.90
CA SER A 85 2.93 -17.07 15.73
C SER A 85 2.85 -16.77 17.24
N LYS A 86 3.49 -15.70 17.71
CA LYS A 86 3.63 -15.38 19.14
C LYS A 86 2.79 -14.20 19.61
N GLY A 87 2.19 -13.46 18.67
CA GLY A 87 1.59 -12.16 18.90
C GLY A 87 2.64 -11.04 19.05
N PRO A 88 2.26 -9.78 18.80
CA PRO A 88 3.11 -8.63 19.09
C PRO A 88 3.29 -8.50 20.61
N LYS A 89 4.53 -8.29 21.06
CA LYS A 89 4.85 -8.10 22.49
C LYS A 89 4.91 -6.63 22.87
N THR A 90 5.15 -5.76 21.88
CA THR A 90 5.30 -4.32 22.06
C THR A 90 4.49 -3.56 21.00
N LEU A 91 4.26 -2.26 21.24
CA LEU A 91 3.69 -1.37 20.22
C LEU A 91 4.58 -1.28 18.98
N GLU A 92 5.91 -1.33 19.17
CA GLU A 92 6.85 -1.33 18.05
C GLU A 92 6.73 -2.61 17.20
N ASP A 93 6.43 -3.76 17.81
CA ASP A 93 6.16 -5.00 17.07
C ASP A 93 4.91 -4.85 16.21
N GLU A 94 3.87 -4.23 16.76
CA GLU A 94 2.63 -4.01 16.03
C GLU A 94 2.83 -3.01 14.88
N ILE A 95 3.56 -1.91 15.10
CA ILE A 95 3.91 -0.95 14.04
C ILE A 95 4.73 -1.62 12.94
N ASP A 96 5.79 -2.37 13.31
CA ASP A 96 6.64 -3.05 12.34
C ASP A 96 5.88 -4.15 11.57
N ARG A 97 4.91 -4.80 12.21
CA ARG A 97 4.03 -5.77 11.55
C ARG A 97 3.21 -5.09 10.46
N ILE A 98 2.52 -4.00 10.81
CA ILE A 98 1.65 -3.26 9.88
C ILE A 98 2.46 -2.72 8.71
N ASP A 99 3.53 -1.99 9.00
CA ASP A 99 4.36 -1.34 7.98
C ASP A 99 5.05 -2.39 7.10
N GLY A 100 5.52 -3.48 7.69
CA GLY A 100 6.15 -4.59 6.98
C GLY A 100 5.19 -5.34 6.06
N GLU A 101 3.99 -5.68 6.55
CA GLU A 101 2.96 -6.36 5.75
C GLU A 101 2.52 -5.47 4.58
N PHE A 102 2.21 -4.20 4.86
CA PHE A 102 1.78 -3.26 3.82
C PHE A 102 2.88 -3.03 2.77
N ALA A 103 4.14 -2.91 3.17
CA ALA A 103 5.25 -2.73 2.24
C ALA A 103 5.46 -3.96 1.34
N LEU A 104 5.39 -5.18 1.91
CA LEU A 104 5.48 -6.42 1.12
C LEU A 104 4.32 -6.58 0.15
N GLU A 105 3.09 -6.31 0.60
CA GLU A 105 1.90 -6.37 -0.25
C GLU A 105 1.97 -5.35 -1.39
N SER A 106 2.43 -4.13 -1.10
CA SER A 106 2.65 -3.09 -2.11
C SER A 106 3.62 -3.54 -3.18
N ILE A 107 4.77 -4.11 -2.78
CA ILE A 107 5.77 -4.64 -3.72
C ILE A 107 5.19 -5.78 -4.57
N ARG A 108 4.47 -6.73 -3.95
CA ARG A 108 3.83 -7.84 -4.68
C ARG A 108 2.81 -7.36 -5.69
N ALA A 109 1.99 -6.39 -5.32
CA ALA A 109 0.98 -5.86 -6.22
C ALA A 109 1.60 -5.03 -7.36
N MET A 110 2.76 -4.38 -7.16
CA MET A 110 3.54 -3.79 -8.25
C MET A 110 4.07 -4.86 -9.21
N ASP A 111 4.57 -5.99 -8.69
CA ASP A 111 5.09 -7.10 -9.50
C ASP A 111 4.01 -7.78 -10.33
N ALA A 112 2.85 -8.02 -9.73
CA ALA A 112 1.69 -8.57 -10.42
C ALA A 112 1.22 -7.66 -11.59
N ARG A 113 1.47 -6.36 -11.52
CA ARG A 113 1.11 -5.40 -12.57
C ARG A 113 2.16 -5.27 -13.67
N THR A 114 3.45 -5.30 -13.32
CA THR A 114 4.52 -5.29 -14.32
C THR A 114 4.56 -6.57 -15.15
N SER A 115 4.27 -7.72 -14.55
CA SER A 115 4.11 -9.00 -15.25
C SER A 115 2.93 -9.00 -16.22
N LYS A 116 1.79 -8.42 -15.83
CA LYS A 116 0.61 -8.26 -16.72
C LYS A 116 0.82 -7.27 -17.87
N LYS A 117 1.64 -6.22 -17.70
CA LYS A 117 1.97 -5.27 -18.80
C LYS A 117 2.96 -5.84 -19.83
N ARG A 118 3.64 -6.95 -19.52
CA ARG A 118 4.61 -7.63 -20.40
C ARG A 118 4.04 -8.87 -21.10
N ALA A 119 2.82 -9.27 -20.77
CA ALA A 119 2.06 -10.35 -21.41
C ALA A 119 1.08 -9.76 -22.42
#